data_AF-A0A316JRB4-F1
#
_entry.id   AF-A0A316JRB4-F1
#
_cell.length_a   1.000
_cell.length_b   1.000
_cell.length_c   1.000
_cell.angle_alpha   90.00
_cell.angle_beta   90.00
_cell.angle_gamma   90.00
#
_symmetry.space_group_name_H-M   'P 1'
#
loop_
_entity.id
_entity.type
_entity.pdbx_description
1 polymer ?
#
loop_
_entity_poly.entity_id
_entity_poly.type
_entity_poly.pdbx_seq_one_letter_code
_entity_poly.pdbx_strand_id
1 'polypeptide(L)' 'MKSNLGIGPKSFTKINRFKEVLACISTHPEYDWQDLLYRFGYYDQAHFIKDFKRYTGKTPSEFLKTTDDLSNLFLEK' A
#
# COMPACT_ATOMS: atom_id res chain seq x y z
N MET A 1 -3.18 22.07 14.95
CA MET A 1 -4.01 21.81 13.75
C MET A 1 -3.29 20.75 12.92
N LYS A 2 -3.97 19.64 12.62
CA LYS A 2 -3.46 18.51 11.83
C LYS A 2 -3.44 18.93 10.35
N SER A 3 -2.30 18.88 9.65
CA SER A 3 -2.23 18.76 8.18
C SER A 3 -0.82 19.05 7.66
N ASN A 4 0.12 18.14 7.94
CA ASN A 4 1.24 17.92 7.03
C ASN A 4 1.17 16.45 6.64
N LEU A 5 0.11 16.08 5.90
CA LEU A 5 0.30 15.05 4.89
C LEU A 5 1.46 15.62 4.05
N GLY A 6 2.66 15.10 4.26
CA GLY A 6 3.83 15.50 3.51
C GLY A 6 3.66 14.97 2.09
N ILE A 7 2.73 15.56 1.32
CA ILE A 7 2.47 15.25 -0.09
C ILE A 7 3.61 15.87 -0.90
N GLY A 8 4.85 15.49 -0.57
CA GLY A 8 5.98 15.67 -1.45
C GLY A 8 6.05 14.50 -2.43
N PRO A 9 6.83 14.62 -3.52
CA PRO A 9 6.98 13.57 -4.55
C PRO A 9 7.32 12.17 -3.98
N LYS A 10 7.96 12.12 -2.81
CA LYS A 10 8.25 10.87 -2.09
C LYS A 10 7.00 10.11 -1.61
N SER A 11 5.93 10.81 -1.23
CA SER A 11 4.68 10.19 -0.77
C SER A 11 3.85 9.66 -1.94
N PHE A 12 3.86 10.36 -3.08
CA PHE A 12 3.23 9.88 -4.31
C PHE A 12 3.86 8.56 -4.80
N THR A 13 5.19 8.49 -4.76
CA THR A 13 5.94 7.26 -5.12
C THR A 13 5.56 6.08 -4.21
N LYS A 14 5.33 6.34 -2.90
CA LYS A 14 4.90 5.29 -1.96
C LYS A 14 3.47 4.83 -2.20
N ILE A 15 2.55 5.74 -2.53
CA ILE A 15 1.17 5.40 -2.86
C ILE A 15 1.12 4.48 -4.08
N ASN A 16 1.87 4.80 -5.16
CA ASN A 16 1.95 3.91 -6.32
C ASN A 16 2.51 2.53 -5.97
N ARG A 17 3.58 2.48 -5.16
CA ARG A 17 4.14 1.21 -4.68
C ARG A 17 3.11 0.38 -3.92
N PHE A 18 2.29 1.01 -3.07
CA PHE A 18 1.21 0.30 -2.37
C PHE A 18 0.18 -0.27 -3.34
N LYS A 19 -0.22 0.49 -4.38
CA LYS A 19 -1.15 0.01 -5.41
C LYS A 19 -0.61 -1.20 -6.16
N GLU A 20 0.67 -1.17 -6.55
CA GLU A 20 1.30 -2.27 -7.28
C GLU A 20 1.41 -3.54 -6.41
N VAL A 21 1.79 -3.40 -5.13
CA VAL A 21 1.82 -4.52 -4.19
C VAL A 21 0.43 -5.13 -4.01
N LEU A 22 -0.60 -4.30 -3.78
CA LEU A 22 -1.98 -4.77 -3.62
C LEU A 22 -2.50 -5.45 -4.89
N ALA A 23 -2.24 -4.87 -6.06
CA ALA A 23 -2.64 -5.46 -7.34
C ALA A 23 -1.98 -6.83 -7.56
N CYS A 24 -0.68 -6.97 -7.26
CA CYS A 24 0.01 -8.26 -7.34
C CYS A 24 -0.59 -9.30 -6.38
N ILE A 25 -0.81 -8.93 -5.11
CA ILE A 25 -1.40 -9.85 -4.12
C ILE A 25 -2.80 -10.31 -4.54
N SER A 26 -3.60 -9.41 -5.12
CA SER A 26 -4.96 -9.75 -5.57
C SER A 26 -5.00 -10.58 -6.85
N THR A 27 -4.01 -10.43 -7.74
CA THR A 27 -3.98 -11.12 -9.05
C THR A 27 -3.19 -12.44 -9.03
N HIS A 28 -2.24 -12.57 -8.11
CA HIS A 28 -1.34 -13.71 -8.01
C HIS A 28 -1.18 -14.14 -6.54
N PRO A 29 -2.23 -14.74 -5.94
CA PRO A 29 -2.20 -15.18 -4.55
C PRO A 29 -1.15 -16.26 -4.27
N GLU A 30 -0.61 -16.90 -5.31
CA GLU A 30 0.46 -17.89 -5.24
C GLU A 30 1.85 -17.30 -4.95
N TYR A 31 2.05 -15.99 -5.10
CA TYR A 31 3.35 -15.38 -4.81
C TYR A 31 3.62 -15.31 -3.31
N ASP A 32 4.87 -15.61 -2.95
CA ASP A 32 5.38 -15.37 -1.61
C ASP A 32 5.39 -13.86 -1.32
N TRP A 33 4.73 -13.47 -0.23
CA TRP A 33 4.58 -12.07 0.17
C TRP A 33 5.93 -11.42 0.42
N GLN A 34 6.90 -12.15 0.95
CA GLN A 34 8.20 -11.62 1.31
C GLN A 34 9.03 -11.32 0.06
N ASP A 35 9.00 -12.22 -0.93
CA ASP A 35 9.64 -11.99 -2.23
C ASP A 35 9.02 -10.80 -2.97
N LEU A 36 7.69 -10.70 -2.96
CA LEU A 36 6.98 -9.57 -3.57
C LEU A 36 7.39 -8.25 -2.90
N LEU A 37 7.31 -8.20 -1.57
CA LEU A 37 7.66 -7.01 -0.79
C LEU A 37 9.12 -6.59 -0.98
N TYR A 38 10.04 -7.55 -1.08
CA TYR A 38 11.44 -7.30 -1.38
C TYR A 38 11.64 -6.63 -2.74
N ARG A 39 10.93 -7.08 -3.78
CA ARG A 39 10.94 -6.44 -5.13
C ARG A 39 10.48 -4.99 -5.09
N PHE A 40 9.56 -4.66 -4.18
CA PHE A 40 9.09 -3.30 -3.95
C PHE A 40 9.93 -2.51 -2.92
N GLY A 41 11.05 -3.05 -2.45
CA GLY A 41 11.97 -2.37 -1.54
C GLY A 41 11.53 -2.35 -0.08
N TYR A 42 10.69 -3.30 0.33
CA TYR A 42 10.39 -3.58 1.73
C TYR A 42 11.26 -4.72 2.23
N TYR A 43 11.64 -4.65 3.51
CA TYR A 43 12.48 -5.67 4.14
C TYR A 43 11.67 -6.89 4.56
N ASP A 44 10.46 -6.63 5.09
CA ASP A 44 9.51 -7.63 5.54
C ASP A 44 8.08 -7.07 5.52
N GLN A 45 7.12 -7.94 5.86
CA GLN A 45 5.71 -7.59 5.96
C GLN A 45 5.42 -6.54 7.04
N ALA A 46 6.17 -6.52 8.15
CA ALA A 46 5.95 -5.58 9.24
C ALA A 46 6.36 -4.14 8.84
N HIS A 47 7.46 -3.99 8.10
CA HIS A 47 7.89 -2.73 7.50
C HIS A 47 6.83 -2.22 6.52
N PHE A 48 6.33 -3.08 5.64
CA PHE A 48 5.25 -2.72 4.72
C PHE A 48 3.98 -2.29 5.45
N ILE A 49 3.49 -3.06 6.42
CA ILE A 49 2.28 -2.75 7.19
C ILE A 49 2.43 -1.43 7.95
N LYS A 50 3.60 -1.19 8.56
CA LYS A 50 3.87 0.04 9.32
C LYS A 50 3.84 1.26 8.41
N ASP A 51 4.48 1.17 7.24
CA ASP A 51 4.47 2.25 6.27
C ASP A 51 3.06 2.45 5.69
N PHE A 52 2.38 1.37 5.28
CA PHE A 52 1.03 1.42 4.76
C PHE A 52 0.06 2.07 5.77
N LYS A 53 0.04 1.62 7.03
CA LYS A 53 -0.74 2.24 8.11
C LYS A 53 -0.43 3.72 8.32
N ARG A 54 0.83 4.10 8.21
CA ARG A 54 1.24 5.51 8.38
C ARG A 54 0.61 6.42 7.32
N TYR A 55 0.40 5.91 6.11
CA TYR A 55 -0.14 6.70 4.99
C TYR A 55 -1.65 6.53 4.80
N THR A 56 -2.21 5.33 5.01
CA THR A 56 -3.64 5.03 4.78
C THR A 56 -4.47 4.97 6.07
N GLY A 57 -3.82 4.88 7.23
CA GLY A 57 -4.49 4.70 8.53
C GLY A 57 -4.96 3.27 8.82
N LYS A 58 -4.85 2.34 7.87
CA LYS A 58 -5.35 0.95 7.96
C LYS A 58 -4.25 -0.06 7.63
N THR A 59 -4.37 -1.33 8.02
CA THR A 59 -3.52 -2.40 7.44
C THR A 59 -3.92 -2.64 5.97
N PRO A 60 -3.02 -3.22 5.15
CA PRO A 60 -3.37 -3.74 3.83
C PRO A 60 -4.58 -4.70 3.86
N SER A 61 -4.64 -5.59 4.84
CA SER A 61 -5.73 -6.55 4.97
C SER A 61 -7.07 -5.90 5.37
N GLU A 62 -7.06 -4.88 6.22
CA GLU A 62 -8.25 -4.07 6.52
C GLU A 62 -8.69 -3.26 5.31
N PHE A 63 -7.74 -2.71 4.57
CA PHE A 63 -7.99 -1.93 3.36
C PHE A 63 -8.63 -2.79 2.25
N LEU A 64 -8.16 -4.03 2.07
CA LEU A 64 -8.70 -4.98 1.09
C LEU A 64 -10.12 -5.48 1.43
N LYS A 65 -10.55 -5.40 2.69
CA LYS A 65 -11.91 -5.79 3.09
C LYS A 65 -12.98 -4.77 2.70
N THR A 66 -12.58 -3.57 2.31
CA THR A 66 -13.50 -2.47 2.00
C THR A 66 -13.39 -2.12 0.52
N THR A 67 -14.41 -2.52 -0.25
CA THR A 67 -14.48 -2.27 -1.70
C THR A 67 -14.37 -0.77 -2.04
N ASP A 68 -14.88 0.10 -1.18
CA ASP A 68 -14.84 1.56 -1.36
C ASP A 68 -13.40 2.11 -1.28
N ASP A 69 -12.60 1.65 -0.31
CA ASP A 69 -11.21 2.07 -0.13
C ASP A 69 -10.34 1.67 -1.33
N LEU A 70 -10.55 0.44 -1.86
CA LEU A 70 -9.86 -0.02 -3.06
C LEU A 70 -10.23 0.83 -4.27
N SER A 71 -11.52 1.09 -4.47
CA SER A 71 -12.02 1.93 -5.56
C SER A 71 -11.35 3.30 -5.53
N ASN A 72 -11.33 3.96 -4.37
CA ASN A 72 -10.74 5.29 -4.20
C ASN A 72 -9.23 5.31 -4.44
N LEU A 73 -8.51 4.23 -4.09
CA LEU A 73 -7.07 4.13 -4.32
C LEU A 73 -6.75 3.87 -5.80
N PHE A 74 -7.56 3.07 -6.50
CA PHE A 74 -7.33 2.75 -7.92
C PHE A 74 -7.93 3.77 -8.91
N LEU A 75 -8.80 4.67 -8.46
CA LEU A 75 -9.53 5.65 -9.30
C LEU A 75 -9.05 7.11 -9.17
N GLU A 76 -7.80 7.36 -8.76
CA GLU A 76 -7.20 8.69 -8.97
C GLU A 76 -7.15 8.98 -10.49
N LYS A 77 -8.16 9.68 -11.00
CA LYS A 77 -8.19 10.38 -12.29
C LYS A 77 -7.62 11.78 -12.13
#